data_AF-A0A1F5K5M0-F1
#
_entry.id   AF-A0A1F5K5M0-F1
#
_cell.length_a   1.000
_cell.length_b   1.000
_cell.length_c   1.000
_cell.angle_alpha   90.00
_cell.angle_beta   90.00
_cell.angle_gamma   90.00
#
_symmetry.space_group_name_H-M   'P 1'
#
loop_
_entity.id
_entity.type
_entity.pdbx_description
1 polymer ?
#
loop_
_entity_poly.entity_id
_entity_poly.type
_entity_poly.pdbx_seq_one_letter_code
_entity_poly.pdbx_strand_id
1 'polypeptide(L)'
;MNSHLINGSYYHVYNRGVEKRTIFQSPKDYYRFLETIRYYRFFPTPRKLSTHINFNFPPILSHTKQNQLVKILCFCLMPNHFHLLIQQCEDNGISEFMRRISDSFTRYFNTKYDRVGPLFQGKFKAKIVETDEYLLQLSKYIHRNPLTLPKWLVEENLSDYTFSSYGGYLNSKRTFDFCEMDDINEYFSSTNPSLSYKSFVQESDEINVPEDLLFEED
;
A
#
# COMPACT_ATOMS: atom_id res chain seq x y z
N MET A 1 -12.72 13.96 -16.31
CA MET A 1 -13.72 12.86 -16.17
C MET A 1 -13.31 12.05 -14.97
N ASN A 2 -14.19 11.82 -13.98
CA ASN A 2 -13.91 10.83 -12.94
C ASN A 2 -13.98 9.47 -13.65
N SER A 3 -12.84 8.85 -13.94
CA SER A 3 -12.85 7.47 -14.41
C SER A 3 -13.49 6.62 -13.30
N HIS A 4 -14.58 5.94 -13.64
CA HIS A 4 -15.14 4.94 -12.75
C HIS A 4 -14.09 3.82 -12.62
N LEU A 5 -13.72 3.50 -11.37
CA LEU A 5 -12.84 2.39 -11.08
C LEU A 5 -13.60 1.08 -11.31
N ILE A 6 -12.96 0.10 -11.94
CA ILE A 6 -13.57 -1.11 -12.50
C ILE A 6 -13.28 -2.30 -11.58
N ASN A 7 -14.30 -3.11 -11.28
CA ASN A 7 -14.12 -4.33 -10.48
C ASN A 7 -13.25 -5.35 -11.22
N GLY A 8 -12.40 -6.05 -10.47
CA GLY A 8 -11.43 -7.01 -11.00
C GLY A 8 -10.15 -6.35 -11.55
N SER A 9 -10.16 -5.06 -11.86
CA SER A 9 -8.97 -4.35 -12.34
C SER A 9 -8.01 -3.98 -11.21
N TYR A 10 -6.72 -3.97 -11.55
CA TYR A 10 -5.63 -3.56 -10.65
C TYR A 10 -5.32 -2.07 -10.82
N TYR A 11 -4.92 -1.43 -9.72
CA TYR A 11 -4.59 -0.02 -9.68
C TYR A 11 -3.35 0.25 -8.84
N HIS A 12 -2.49 1.13 -9.35
CA HIS A 12 -1.51 1.84 -8.52
C HIS A 12 -2.23 2.97 -7.77
N VAL A 13 -2.33 2.84 -6.45
CA VAL A 13 -2.97 3.82 -5.58
C VAL A 13 -1.96 4.44 -4.63
N TYR A 14 -1.90 5.77 -4.62
CA TYR A 14 -0.94 6.49 -3.80
C TYR A 14 -1.50 7.83 -3.32
N ASN A 15 -0.93 8.34 -2.23
CA ASN A 15 -1.15 9.70 -1.75
C ASN A 15 0.07 10.16 -0.92
N ARG A 16 0.21 11.48 -0.74
CA ARG A 16 1.31 12.09 0.01
C ARG A 16 0.80 13.08 1.04
N GLY A 17 1.65 13.41 2.02
CA GLY A 17 1.39 14.46 2.99
C GLY A 17 1.24 15.83 2.33
N VAL A 18 0.34 16.66 2.85
CA VAL A 18 0.28 18.09 2.47
C VAL A 18 1.65 18.72 2.67
N GLU A 19 2.04 19.63 1.76
CA GLU A 19 3.35 20.31 1.82
C GLU A 19 4.54 19.32 1.82
N LYS A 20 4.37 18.13 1.22
CA LYS A 20 5.33 17.02 1.23
C LYS A 20 5.76 16.55 2.62
N ARG A 21 4.97 16.85 3.65
CA ARG A 21 5.35 16.59 5.04
C ARG A 21 5.47 15.10 5.34
N THR A 22 6.34 14.79 6.29
CA THR A 22 6.41 13.46 6.91
C THR A 22 5.08 13.13 7.58
N ILE A 23 4.44 12.05 7.13
CA ILE A 23 3.19 11.49 7.65
C ILE A 23 3.43 10.30 8.59
N PHE A 24 4.66 9.76 8.60
CA PHE A 24 5.09 8.75 9.56
C PHE A 24 6.32 9.25 10.33
N GLN A 25 6.10 9.87 11.50
CA GLN A 25 7.20 10.47 12.30
C GLN A 25 7.86 9.46 13.24
N SER A 26 7.25 8.30 13.43
CA SER A 26 7.75 7.22 14.30
C SER A 26 7.32 5.85 13.75
N PRO A 27 8.02 4.75 14.10
CA PRO A 27 7.61 3.39 13.73
C PRO A 27 6.14 3.08 14.08
N LYS A 28 5.63 3.62 15.19
CA LYS A 28 4.23 3.47 15.61
C LYS A 28 3.22 4.01 14.59
N ASP A 29 3.59 5.05 13.82
CA ASP A 29 2.69 5.62 12.81
C ASP A 29 2.56 4.70 11.60
N TYR A 30 3.67 4.08 11.17
CA TYR A 30 3.66 3.08 10.12
C TYR A 30 2.77 1.90 10.50
N TYR A 31 2.97 1.32 11.70
CA TYR A 31 2.12 0.22 12.17
C TYR A 31 0.65 0.63 12.29
N ARG A 32 0.37 1.86 12.75
CA ARG A 32 -1.01 2.35 12.80
C ARG A 32 -1.64 2.45 11.42
N PHE A 33 -0.89 2.86 10.40
CA PHE A 33 -1.38 2.93 9.03
C PHE A 33 -1.61 1.54 8.43
N LEU A 34 -0.67 0.61 8.63
CA LEU A 34 -0.82 -0.79 8.21
C LEU A 34 -2.08 -1.43 8.84
N GLU A 35 -2.36 -1.13 10.11
CA GLU A 35 -3.60 -1.58 10.75
C GLU A 35 -4.86 -0.99 10.10
N THR A 36 -4.83 0.28 9.66
CA THR A 36 -5.97 0.84 8.92
C THR A 36 -6.17 0.16 7.57
N ILE A 37 -5.09 -0.13 6.84
CA ILE A 37 -5.12 -0.89 5.58
C ILE A 37 -5.72 -2.28 5.83
N ARG A 38 -5.19 -2.99 6.83
CA ARG A 38 -5.65 -4.32 7.23
C ARG A 38 -7.14 -4.32 7.59
N TYR A 39 -7.60 -3.37 8.40
CA TYR A 39 -8.96 -3.35 8.92
C TYR A 39 -10.01 -2.90 7.88
N TYR A 40 -9.72 -1.88 7.09
CA TYR A 40 -10.72 -1.25 6.22
C TYR A 40 -10.84 -1.89 4.84
N ARG A 41 -10.07 -2.94 4.54
CA ARG A 41 -10.22 -3.74 3.31
C ARG A 41 -11.57 -4.46 3.21
N PHE A 42 -12.34 -4.52 4.30
CA PHE A 42 -13.69 -5.11 4.34
C PHE A 42 -14.77 -4.07 4.69
N PHE A 43 -15.99 -4.31 4.22
CA PHE A 43 -17.17 -3.49 4.52
C PHE A 43 -18.46 -4.33 4.59
N PRO A 44 -19.42 -4.00 5.48
CA PRO A 44 -19.35 -2.98 6.52
C PRO A 44 -18.41 -3.37 7.66
N THR A 45 -17.69 -2.41 8.24
CA THR A 45 -16.97 -2.71 9.50
C THR A 45 -17.89 -2.54 10.70
N PRO A 46 -17.80 -3.41 11.71
CA PRO A 46 -18.62 -3.32 12.91
C PRO A 46 -18.37 -2.03 13.71
N ARG A 47 -17.15 -1.47 13.65
CA ARG A 47 -16.74 -0.25 14.37
C ARG A 47 -15.77 0.58 13.53
N LYS A 48 -15.58 1.87 13.88
CA LYS A 48 -14.55 2.71 13.25
C LYS A 48 -13.29 2.69 14.10
N LEU A 49 -12.11 2.42 13.54
CA LEU A 49 -10.85 2.46 14.29
C LEU A 49 -10.53 3.84 14.89
N SER A 50 -11.12 4.91 14.34
CA SER A 50 -10.98 6.26 14.89
C SER A 50 -11.50 6.40 16.33
N THR A 51 -12.34 5.49 16.82
CA THR A 51 -12.81 5.50 18.21
C THR A 51 -11.80 4.90 19.20
N HIS A 52 -10.70 4.30 18.70
CA HIS A 52 -9.67 3.67 19.50
C HIS A 52 -8.31 4.32 19.22
N ILE A 53 -7.93 5.28 20.06
CA ILE A 53 -6.62 5.94 20.00
C ILE A 53 -5.50 4.98 20.46
N ASN A 54 -5.81 4.06 21.38
CA ASN A 54 -4.88 3.06 21.89
C ASN A 54 -4.81 1.83 20.97
N PHE A 55 -3.66 1.13 20.96
CA PHE A 55 -3.39 -0.12 20.22
C PHE A 55 -4.27 -1.32 20.64
N ASN A 56 -5.36 -1.11 21.38
CA ASN A 56 -6.34 -2.15 21.70
C ASN A 56 -7.33 -2.26 20.55
N PHE A 57 -6.92 -3.00 19.52
CA PHE A 57 -7.75 -3.28 18.37
C PHE A 57 -8.80 -4.34 18.71
N PRO A 58 -10.06 -4.17 18.28
CA PRO A 58 -11.03 -5.25 18.37
C PRO A 58 -10.51 -6.45 17.57
N PRO A 59 -10.67 -7.69 18.06
CA PRO A 59 -10.34 -8.86 17.27
C PRO A 59 -11.06 -8.79 15.92
N ILE A 60 -10.42 -9.28 14.87
CA ILE A 60 -11.12 -9.55 13.61
C ILE A 60 -12.21 -10.56 13.98
N LEU A 61 -13.45 -10.09 14.15
CA LEU A 61 -14.60 -10.97 14.40
C LEU A 61 -14.69 -11.98 13.26
N SER A 62 -15.31 -13.16 13.40
CA SER A 62 -15.48 -14.03 12.22
C SER A 62 -16.44 -13.35 11.22
N HIS A 63 -15.94 -12.96 10.05
CA HIS A 63 -16.62 -12.08 9.08
C HIS A 63 -17.53 -12.86 8.12
N THR A 64 -18.67 -13.38 8.58
CA THR A 64 -19.65 -14.02 7.67
C THR A 64 -20.58 -13.02 6.95
N LYS A 65 -20.44 -11.71 7.18
CA LYS A 65 -21.30 -10.66 6.58
C LYS A 65 -20.54 -9.45 6.00
N GLN A 66 -19.23 -9.53 5.78
CA GLN A 66 -18.47 -8.43 5.20
C GLN A 66 -18.00 -8.78 3.80
N ASN A 67 -18.15 -7.83 2.88
CA ASN A 67 -17.60 -7.90 1.54
C ASN A 67 -16.17 -7.36 1.58
N GLN A 68 -15.30 -7.97 0.79
CA GLN A 68 -13.96 -7.45 0.56
C GLN A 68 -14.05 -6.30 -0.43
N LEU A 69 -13.64 -5.09 -0.03
CA LEU A 69 -13.62 -3.92 -0.90
C LEU A 69 -12.46 -3.97 -1.90
N VAL A 70 -11.30 -4.43 -1.43
CA VAL A 70 -10.04 -4.46 -2.19
C VAL A 70 -9.19 -5.67 -1.79
N LYS A 71 -8.40 -6.19 -2.74
CA LYS A 71 -7.21 -7.01 -2.44
C LYS A 71 -5.97 -6.11 -2.45
N ILE A 72 -5.03 -6.37 -1.55
CA ILE A 72 -3.76 -5.64 -1.50
C ILE A 72 -2.67 -6.58 -1.94
N LEU A 73 -2.07 -6.34 -3.10
CA LEU A 73 -1.09 -7.25 -3.69
C LEU A 73 0.33 -6.88 -3.27
N CYS A 74 0.62 -5.58 -3.26
CA CYS A 74 1.93 -5.04 -2.92
C CYS A 74 1.77 -3.65 -2.30
N PHE A 75 2.67 -3.29 -1.39
CA PHE A 75 2.75 -1.94 -0.84
C PHE A 75 4.17 -1.55 -0.45
N CYS A 76 4.39 -0.24 -0.37
CA CYS A 76 5.52 0.39 0.30
C CYS A 76 5.06 1.70 0.97
N LEU A 77 5.33 1.86 2.27
CA LEU A 77 5.11 3.11 2.99
C LEU A 77 6.43 3.89 3.00
N MET A 78 6.37 5.18 2.71
CA MET A 78 7.50 6.09 2.66
C MET A 78 7.28 7.24 3.66
N PRO A 79 8.30 7.94 4.18
CA PRO A 79 8.11 8.91 5.26
C PRO A 79 7.00 9.95 5.04
N ASN A 80 6.83 10.43 3.81
CA ASN A 80 5.84 11.43 3.43
C ASN A 80 4.74 10.93 2.47
N HIS A 81 4.74 9.66 2.04
CA HIS A 81 3.77 9.12 1.09
C HIS A 81 3.63 7.60 1.20
N PHE A 82 2.73 7.00 0.43
CA PHE A 82 2.61 5.54 0.34
C PHE A 82 2.22 5.11 -1.07
N HIS A 83 2.56 3.87 -1.40
CA HIS A 83 2.18 3.20 -2.63
C HIS A 83 1.48 1.89 -2.31
N LEU A 84 0.33 1.65 -2.95
CA LEU A 84 -0.43 0.42 -2.90
C LEU A 84 -0.69 -0.07 -4.31
N LEU A 85 -0.48 -1.36 -4.56
CA LEU A 85 -0.98 -2.05 -5.73
C LEU A 85 -2.17 -2.90 -5.28
N ILE A 86 -3.36 -2.52 -5.71
CA ILE A 86 -4.62 -3.09 -5.21
C ILE A 86 -5.57 -3.47 -6.34
N GLN A 87 -6.35 -4.52 -6.12
CA GLN A 87 -7.48 -4.88 -6.99
C GLN A 87 -8.77 -4.31 -6.42
N GLN A 88 -9.64 -3.76 -7.24
CA GLN A 88 -11.01 -3.43 -6.80
C GLN A 88 -11.88 -4.68 -6.80
N CYS A 89 -12.52 -4.98 -5.67
CA CYS A 89 -13.38 -6.17 -5.54
C CYS A 89 -14.87 -5.84 -5.55
N GLU A 90 -15.24 -4.61 -5.18
CA GLU A 90 -16.62 -4.14 -5.07
C GLU A 90 -16.75 -2.77 -5.73
N ASP A 91 -17.96 -2.43 -6.19
CA ASP A 91 -18.25 -1.11 -6.76
C ASP A 91 -17.87 0.00 -5.78
N ASN A 92 -17.04 0.95 -6.23
CA ASN A 92 -16.45 2.00 -5.40
C ASN A 92 -15.55 1.51 -4.25
N GLY A 93 -15.11 0.25 -4.28
CA GLY A 93 -14.34 -0.38 -3.20
C GLY A 93 -13.05 0.36 -2.87
N ILE A 94 -12.25 0.72 -3.87
CA ILE A 94 -11.03 1.51 -3.67
C ILE A 94 -11.35 2.89 -3.08
N SER A 95 -12.40 3.56 -3.58
CA SER A 95 -12.76 4.89 -3.09
C SER A 95 -13.19 4.86 -1.62
N GLU A 96 -14.02 3.89 -1.23
CA GLU A 96 -14.47 3.73 0.15
C GLU A 96 -13.32 3.27 1.06
N PHE A 97 -12.47 2.35 0.59
CA PHE A 97 -11.25 1.94 1.29
C PHE A 97 -10.35 3.15 1.58
N MET A 98 -9.99 3.91 0.54
CA MET A 98 -9.09 5.06 0.65
C MET A 98 -9.66 6.16 1.55
N ARG A 99 -10.96 6.45 1.43
CA ARG A 99 -11.63 7.41 2.32
C ARG A 99 -11.48 7.03 3.79
N ARG A 100 -11.70 5.75 4.14
CA ARG A 100 -11.67 5.28 5.53
C ARG A 100 -10.27 5.22 6.11
N ILE A 101 -9.28 4.75 5.37
CA ILE A 101 -7.89 4.75 5.86
C ILE A 101 -7.40 6.18 6.05
N SER A 102 -7.69 7.09 5.10
CA SER A 102 -7.28 8.50 5.18
C SER A 102 -7.95 9.22 6.34
N ASP A 103 -9.27 9.07 6.51
CA ASP A 103 -10.02 9.68 7.62
C ASP A 103 -9.52 9.18 8.97
N SER A 104 -9.33 7.86 9.10
CA SER A 104 -8.93 7.23 10.34
C SER A 104 -7.50 7.61 10.73
N PHE A 105 -6.57 7.59 9.77
CA PHE A 105 -5.18 7.94 10.03
C PHE A 105 -4.99 9.43 10.28
N THR A 106 -5.68 10.31 9.52
CA THR A 106 -5.63 11.76 9.75
C THR A 106 -6.08 12.10 11.16
N ARG A 107 -7.18 11.51 11.65
CA ARG A 107 -7.66 11.72 13.03
C ARG A 107 -6.64 11.27 14.07
N TYR A 108 -6.07 10.07 13.90
CA TYR A 108 -5.01 9.56 14.78
C TYR A 108 -3.80 10.50 14.79
N PHE A 109 -3.30 10.88 13.63
CA PHE A 109 -2.12 11.71 13.48
C PHE A 109 -2.33 13.08 14.10
N ASN A 110 -3.45 13.74 13.78
CA ASN A 110 -3.81 15.04 14.31
C ASN A 110 -3.94 15.01 15.84
N THR A 111 -4.55 13.95 16.40
CA THR A 111 -4.65 13.80 17.86
C THR A 111 -3.28 13.59 18.51
N LYS A 112 -2.44 12.73 17.93
CA LYS A 112 -1.11 12.40 18.49
C LYS A 112 -0.12 13.57 18.43
N TYR A 113 -0.20 14.38 17.39
CA TYR A 113 0.74 15.47 17.10
C TYR A 113 0.13 16.86 17.29
N ASP A 114 -0.97 16.96 18.05
CA ASP A 114 -1.70 18.21 18.35
C ASP A 114 -1.89 19.10 17.12
N ARG A 115 -2.41 18.50 16.04
CA ARG A 115 -2.59 19.12 14.74
C ARG A 115 -4.05 19.24 14.37
N VAL A 116 -4.33 20.19 13.47
CA VAL A 116 -5.63 20.35 12.83
C VAL A 116 -5.47 20.37 11.31
N GLY A 117 -6.59 20.20 10.60
CA GLY A 117 -6.64 20.25 9.14
C GLY A 117 -6.26 18.95 8.42
N PRO A 118 -6.18 18.99 7.08
CA PRO A 118 -5.90 17.82 6.26
C PRO A 118 -4.46 17.32 6.46
N LEU A 119 -4.28 15.99 6.47
CA LEU A 119 -2.95 15.38 6.48
C LEU A 119 -2.45 15.06 5.06
N PHE A 120 -3.34 14.55 4.20
CA PHE A 120 -3.01 14.13 2.84
C PHE A 120 -3.32 15.22 1.80
N GLN A 121 -2.56 15.23 0.72
CA GLN A 121 -2.70 16.18 -0.38
C GLN A 121 -3.87 15.80 -1.29
N GLY A 122 -5.02 16.43 -1.06
CA GLY A 122 -6.21 16.24 -1.89
C GLY A 122 -6.70 14.80 -1.90
N LYS A 123 -7.31 14.40 -3.02
CA LYS A 123 -7.76 13.01 -3.23
C LYS A 123 -6.58 12.11 -3.55
N PHE A 124 -6.69 10.83 -3.20
CA PHE A 124 -5.76 9.81 -3.65
C PHE A 124 -5.68 9.79 -5.19
N LYS A 125 -4.54 9.33 -5.70
CA LYS A 125 -4.37 9.03 -7.11
C LYS A 125 -4.58 7.53 -7.30
N ALA A 126 -5.25 7.16 -8.39
CA ALA A 126 -5.45 5.78 -8.79
C ALA A 126 -5.23 5.69 -10.29
N LYS A 127 -4.29 4.83 -10.68
CA LYS A 127 -3.91 4.65 -12.08
C LYS A 127 -4.05 3.18 -12.43
N ILE A 128 -4.78 2.89 -13.50
CA ILE A 128 -5.13 1.53 -13.88
C ILE A 128 -3.91 0.78 -14.39
N VAL A 129 -3.82 -0.50 -14.06
CA VAL A 129 -2.80 -1.41 -14.59
C VAL A 129 -3.45 -2.24 -15.70
N GLU A 130 -3.02 -2.03 -16.93
CA GLU A 130 -3.69 -2.57 -18.12
C GLU A 130 -3.20 -3.97 -18.53
N THR A 131 -2.02 -4.40 -18.06
CA THR A 131 -1.41 -5.68 -18.43
C THR A 131 -0.73 -6.35 -17.24
N ASP A 132 -0.58 -7.67 -17.30
CA ASP A 132 0.13 -8.45 -16.28
C ASP A 132 1.63 -8.11 -16.23
N GLU A 133 2.24 -7.79 -17.37
CA GLU A 133 3.63 -7.30 -17.40
C GLU A 133 3.76 -5.99 -16.62
N TYR A 134 2.80 -5.07 -16.78
CA TYR A 134 2.78 -3.83 -15.98
C TYR A 134 2.51 -4.09 -14.51
N LEU A 135 1.67 -5.08 -14.17
CA LEU A 135 1.46 -5.50 -12.79
C LEU A 135 2.78 -5.92 -12.14
N LEU A 136 3.58 -6.72 -12.86
CA LEU A 136 4.86 -7.22 -12.40
C LEU A 136 5.90 -6.08 -12.29
N GLN A 137 6.07 -5.26 -13.32
CA GLN A 137 7.01 -4.13 -13.31
C GLN A 137 6.65 -3.09 -12.23
N LEU A 138 5.35 -2.85 -12.01
CA LEU A 138 4.88 -1.96 -10.95
C LEU A 138 5.21 -2.51 -9.55
N SER A 139 5.12 -3.83 -9.36
CA SER A 139 5.54 -4.45 -8.10
C SER A 139 7.02 -4.19 -7.79
N LYS A 140 7.89 -4.31 -8.81
CA LYS A 140 9.32 -3.96 -8.74
C LYS A 140 9.51 -2.49 -8.41
N TYR A 141 8.80 -1.58 -9.07
CA TYR A 141 8.84 -0.16 -8.75
C TYR A 141 8.48 0.12 -7.29
N ILE A 142 7.35 -0.40 -6.81
CA ILE A 142 6.88 -0.18 -5.44
C ILE A 142 7.91 -0.71 -4.43
N HIS A 143 8.47 -1.90 -4.63
CA HIS A 143 9.47 -2.45 -3.72
C HIS A 143 10.82 -1.74 -3.78
N ARG A 144 11.17 -1.10 -4.91
CA ARG A 144 12.38 -0.29 -5.06
C ARG A 144 12.26 1.12 -4.49
N ASN A 145 11.06 1.59 -4.15
CA ASN A 145 10.87 2.96 -3.62
C ASN A 145 11.81 3.30 -2.44
N PRO A 146 12.07 2.41 -1.47
CA PRO A 146 13.00 2.72 -0.38
C PRO A 146 14.41 3.08 -0.87
N LEU A 147 14.85 2.66 -2.05
CA LEU A 147 16.17 3.01 -2.59
C LEU A 147 16.39 4.51 -2.79
N THR A 148 15.32 5.32 -2.82
CA THR A 148 15.42 6.79 -2.88
C THR A 148 15.71 7.42 -1.52
N LEU A 149 15.57 6.65 -0.43
CA LEU A 149 15.85 7.11 0.92
C LEU A 149 17.36 7.13 1.21
N PRO A 150 17.81 7.94 2.19
CA PRO A 150 19.18 7.89 2.66
C PRO A 150 19.58 6.47 3.11
N LYS A 151 20.84 6.08 2.82
CA LYS A 151 21.41 4.76 3.16
C LYS A 151 21.38 4.37 4.65
N TRP A 152 21.07 5.30 5.55
CA TRP A 152 20.92 4.99 6.98
C TRP A 152 19.48 4.65 7.36
N LEU A 153 18.53 4.87 6.44
CA LEU A 153 17.11 4.56 6.61
C LEU A 153 16.69 3.30 5.84
N VAL A 154 17.40 3.00 4.75
CA VAL A 154 17.42 1.66 4.13
C VAL A 154 18.55 0.92 4.80
N GLU A 155 18.29 -0.20 5.48
CA GLU A 155 19.37 -1.01 6.04
C GLU A 155 20.24 -1.60 4.89
N GLU A 156 21.29 -2.35 5.22
CA GLU A 156 22.25 -2.85 4.22
C GLU A 156 21.59 -3.56 3.02
N ASN A 157 20.42 -4.19 3.22
CA ASN A 157 19.63 -4.77 2.15
C ASN A 157 18.24 -4.11 2.03
N LEU A 158 17.78 -3.95 0.79
CA LEU A 158 16.40 -3.48 0.50
C LEU A 158 15.33 -4.34 1.20
N SER A 159 15.60 -5.64 1.38
CA SER A 159 14.71 -6.57 2.08
C SER A 159 14.51 -6.23 3.55
N ASP A 160 15.35 -5.39 4.13
CA ASP A 160 15.35 -5.11 5.56
C ASP A 160 14.42 -3.91 5.87
N TYR A 161 14.04 -3.15 4.84
CA TYR A 161 13.02 -2.11 4.97
C TYR A 161 11.67 -2.70 5.41
N THR A 162 11.33 -2.48 6.67
CA THR A 162 10.21 -3.17 7.34
C THR A 162 8.83 -2.73 6.86
N PHE A 163 8.69 -1.51 6.32
CA PHE A 163 7.39 -0.94 5.94
C PHE A 163 7.06 -1.12 4.45
N SER A 164 7.53 -2.24 3.89
CA SER A 164 7.25 -2.71 2.54
C SER A 164 6.84 -4.18 2.57
N SER A 165 5.96 -4.56 1.64
CA SER A 165 5.60 -5.96 1.40
C SER A 165 6.76 -6.81 0.86
N TYR A 166 7.85 -6.20 0.38
CA TYR A 166 8.97 -6.90 -0.28
C TYR A 166 9.54 -8.06 0.54
N GLY A 167 9.70 -7.89 1.86
CA GLY A 167 10.19 -8.96 2.74
C GLY A 167 9.33 -10.23 2.68
N GLY A 168 8.01 -10.09 2.50
CA GLY A 168 7.06 -11.19 2.36
C GLY A 168 7.20 -11.94 1.04
N TYR A 169 7.54 -11.24 -0.05
CA TYR A 169 7.84 -11.85 -1.35
C TYR A 169 9.12 -12.71 -1.33
N LEU A 170 10.06 -12.40 -0.44
CA LEU A 170 11.31 -13.16 -0.31
C LEU A 170 11.21 -14.29 0.72
N ASN A 171 10.33 -14.16 1.72
CA ASN A 171 10.19 -15.11 2.81
C ASN A 171 8.76 -15.09 3.34
N SER A 172 8.06 -16.21 3.21
CA SER A 172 6.67 -16.35 3.67
C SER A 172 6.47 -16.06 5.16
N LYS A 173 7.51 -16.18 5.99
CA LYS A 173 7.47 -15.83 7.42
C LYS A 173 7.43 -14.32 7.72
N ARG A 174 7.68 -13.48 6.72
CA ARG A 174 7.69 -12.00 6.82
C ARG A 174 6.48 -11.37 6.11
N THR A 175 5.46 -12.16 5.83
CA THR A 175 4.26 -11.72 5.14
C THR A 175 3.33 -10.93 6.06
N PHE A 176 2.58 -10.02 5.45
CA PHE A 176 1.46 -9.36 6.09
C PHE A 176 0.20 -10.17 5.77
N ASP A 177 -0.61 -10.49 6.78
CA ASP A 177 -1.84 -11.31 6.66
C ASP A 177 -2.90 -10.71 5.72
N PHE A 178 -2.75 -9.45 5.33
CA PHE A 178 -3.61 -8.74 4.39
C PHE A 178 -3.01 -8.58 2.99
N CYS A 179 -1.79 -9.04 2.76
CA CYS A 179 -1.10 -8.93 1.47
C CYS A 179 -1.30 -10.22 0.67
N GLU A 180 -2.14 -10.16 -0.36
CA GLU A 180 -2.49 -11.27 -1.25
C GLU A 180 -1.56 -11.24 -2.47
N MET A 181 -0.43 -11.94 -2.37
CA MET A 181 0.68 -11.86 -3.34
C MET A 181 0.56 -12.86 -4.50
N ASP A 182 -0.46 -13.71 -4.49
CA ASP A 182 -0.57 -14.88 -5.37
C ASP A 182 -0.60 -14.47 -6.85
N ASP A 183 -1.41 -13.47 -7.22
CA ASP A 183 -1.52 -13.01 -8.61
C ASP A 183 -0.14 -12.59 -9.20
N ILE A 184 0.69 -11.88 -8.41
CA ILE A 184 2.04 -11.47 -8.84
C ILE A 184 3.00 -12.66 -8.84
N ASN A 185 2.97 -13.49 -7.80
CA ASN A 185 3.89 -14.62 -7.67
C ASN A 185 3.65 -15.70 -8.74
N GLU A 186 2.38 -15.99 -9.04
CA GLU A 186 1.99 -16.93 -10.09
C GLU A 186 2.42 -16.43 -11.46
N TYR A 187 2.11 -15.17 -11.79
CA TYR A 187 2.55 -14.56 -13.04
C TYR A 187 4.07 -14.57 -13.16
N PHE A 188 4.78 -14.06 -12.14
CA PHE A 188 6.24 -14.02 -12.10
C PHE A 188 6.86 -15.40 -12.32
N SER A 189 6.39 -16.42 -11.59
CA SER A 189 6.94 -17.77 -11.69
C SER A 189 6.69 -18.40 -13.06
N SER A 190 5.55 -18.07 -13.70
CA SER A 190 5.20 -18.58 -15.03
C SER A 190 6.02 -17.94 -16.17
N THR A 191 6.34 -16.65 -16.06
CA THR A 191 7.05 -15.88 -17.09
C THR A 191 8.57 -15.81 -16.87
N ASN A 192 9.03 -16.03 -15.63
CA ASN A 192 10.44 -15.94 -15.23
C ASN A 192 10.93 -17.19 -14.47
N PRO A 193 10.80 -18.41 -15.04
CA PRO A 193 11.04 -19.67 -14.30
C PRO A 193 12.49 -19.87 -13.80
N SER A 194 13.45 -19.09 -14.28
CA SER A 194 14.85 -19.16 -13.88
C SER A 194 15.32 -17.97 -13.03
N LEU A 195 14.44 -17.02 -12.72
CA LEU A 195 14.77 -15.85 -11.90
C LEU A 195 14.13 -15.97 -10.52
N SER A 196 14.87 -15.50 -9.51
CA SER A 196 14.26 -15.23 -8.21
C SER A 196 13.60 -13.85 -8.23
N TYR A 197 12.52 -13.67 -7.48
CA TYR A 197 11.88 -12.36 -7.35
C TYR A 197 12.86 -11.30 -6.80
N LYS A 198 13.79 -11.72 -5.93
CA LYS A 198 14.88 -10.87 -5.45
C LYS A 198 15.74 -10.34 -6.61
N SER A 199 16.19 -11.23 -7.49
CA SER A 199 17.01 -10.87 -8.65
C SER A 199 16.27 -9.89 -9.55
N PHE A 200 15.01 -10.19 -9.87
CA PHE A 200 14.14 -9.32 -10.66
C PHE A 200 14.01 -7.92 -10.08
N VAL A 201 13.76 -7.78 -8.77
CA VAL A 201 13.65 -6.47 -8.10
C VAL A 201 14.99 -5.73 -8.07
N GLN A 202 16.11 -6.45 -7.93
CA GLN A 202 17.44 -5.86 -7.80
C GLN A 202 18.16 -5.58 -9.13
N GLU A 203 17.65 -6.08 -10.25
CA GLU A 203 18.15 -5.75 -11.58
C GLU A 203 18.18 -4.23 -11.79
N SER A 204 19.33 -3.74 -12.26
CA SER A 204 19.61 -2.31 -12.47
C SER A 204 18.84 -1.69 -13.62
N ASP A 205 18.23 -2.52 -14.48
CA ASP A 205 17.54 -2.10 -15.68
C ASP A 205 16.43 -1.08 -15.38
N GLU A 206 16.17 -0.23 -16.37
CA GLU A 206 15.09 0.75 -16.32
C GLU A 206 13.77 0.05 -15.98
N ILE A 207 13.04 0.64 -15.04
CA ILE A 207 11.73 0.12 -14.69
C ILE A 207 10.79 0.44 -15.85
N ASN A 208 10.37 -0.61 -16.57
CA ASN A 208 9.49 -0.46 -17.73
C ASN A 208 8.03 -0.29 -17.27
N VAL A 209 7.78 0.79 -16.55
CA VAL A 209 6.46 1.24 -16.12
C VAL A 209 6.23 2.60 -16.78
N PRO A 210 5.08 2.82 -17.47
CA PRO A 210 4.73 4.12 -18.00
C PRO A 210 4.98 5.25 -17.00
N GLU A 211 5.57 6.36 -17.43
CA GLU A 211 5.87 7.52 -16.55
C GLU A 211 4.63 8.01 -15.83
N ASP A 212 3.50 7.97 -16.55
CA ASP A 212 2.21 8.34 -16.04
C ASP A 212 1.67 7.33 -15.02
N LEU A 213 2.34 6.22 -14.69
CA LEU A 213 2.07 5.33 -13.55
C LEU A 213 2.98 5.58 -12.35
N LEU A 214 4.08 6.30 -12.54
CA LEU A 214 5.01 6.63 -11.45
C LEU A 214 4.44 7.75 -10.57
N PHE A 215 4.96 7.84 -9.35
CA PHE A 215 4.71 8.98 -8.48
C PHE A 215 5.59 10.16 -8.92
N GLU A 216 4.95 11.28 -9.22
CA GLU A 216 5.64 12.55 -9.49
C GLU A 216 6.13 13.14 -8.15
N GLU A 217 7.45 13.22 -7.96
CA GLU A 217 8.08 13.74 -6.74
C GLU A 217 8.04 15.29 -6.61
N ASP A 218 7.46 15.98 -7.60
CA ASP A 218 7.40 17.45 -7.76
C ASP A 218 6.97 18.25 -6.53
#